data_AF-A0A2A5GA29-F1
#
_entry.id   AF-A0A2A5GA29-F1
#
_cell.length_a   1.000
_cell.length_b   1.000
_cell.length_c   1.000
_cell.angle_alpha   90.00
_cell.angle_beta   90.00
_cell.angle_gamma   90.00
#
_symmetry.space_group_name_H-M   'P 1'
#
loop_
_entity.id
_entity.type
_entity.pdbx_description
1 polymer ?
#
loop_
_entity_poly.entity_id
_entity_poly.type
_entity_poly.pdbx_seq_one_letter_code
_entity_poly.pdbx_strand_id
1 'polypeptide(L)'
;MKIISKVLLLTLVTFAFSISVFSQCKSFTKKKCMPQVLPYIHNGQLNSINIFPGESASLTVPFYSGQDYRIVVCGHKILGDVYFEVRNSDEELIYSSKGKSSTWDFNVASSQELLIDVIAPPDESGDSEEGMAQSGCMALLVAFRQ
;
A
#
# COMPACT_ATOMS: atom_id res chain seq x y z
N MET A 1 11.80 46.76 -26.36
CA MET A 1 12.03 45.36 -26.79
C MET A 1 12.86 44.53 -25.81
N LYS A 2 13.99 45.03 -25.25
CA LYS A 2 14.85 44.25 -24.32
C LYS A 2 14.16 43.84 -23.00
N ILE A 3 13.24 44.66 -22.49
CA ILE A 3 12.51 44.38 -21.24
C ILE A 3 11.43 43.30 -21.47
N ILE A 4 10.73 43.36 -22.61
CA ILE A 4 9.70 42.36 -22.99
C ILE A 4 10.34 40.97 -23.20
N SER A 5 11.53 40.92 -23.81
CA SER A 5 12.28 39.68 -23.99
C SER A 5 12.77 39.07 -22.65
N LYS A 6 13.15 39.90 -21.67
CA LYS A 6 13.51 39.43 -20.31
C LYS A 6 12.30 38.94 -19.51
N VAL A 7 11.14 39.59 -19.65
CA VAL A 7 9.89 39.17 -19.01
C VAL A 7 9.39 37.85 -19.60
N LEU A 8 9.49 37.67 -20.92
CA LEU A 8 9.13 36.42 -21.60
C LEU A 8 10.05 35.24 -21.20
N LEU A 9 11.32 35.52 -20.94
CA LEU A 9 12.29 34.50 -20.49
C LEU A 9 12.02 34.09 -19.02
N LEU A 10 11.59 35.03 -18.17
CA LEU A 10 11.31 34.77 -16.76
C LEU A 10 10.00 33.99 -16.56
N THR A 11 8.98 34.21 -17.40
CA THR A 11 7.73 33.44 -17.37
C THR A 11 7.85 32.04 -17.95
N LEU A 12 8.82 31.78 -18.83
CA LEU A 12 9.07 30.44 -19.37
C LEU A 12 9.76 29.50 -18.34
N VAL A 13 10.55 30.05 -17.43
CA VAL A 13 11.27 29.28 -16.39
C VAL A 13 10.34 28.79 -15.27
N THR A 14 9.25 29.52 -14.96
CA THR A 14 8.33 29.14 -13.88
C THR A 14 7.32 28.05 -14.26
N PHE A 15 7.11 27.79 -15.55
CA PHE A 15 6.17 26.74 -16.01
C PHE A 15 6.79 25.33 -16.04
N ALA A 16 8.12 25.20 -15.94
CA ALA A 16 8.82 23.93 -16.10
C ALA A 16 8.87 23.03 -14.84
N PHE A 17 8.40 23.51 -13.68
CA PHE A 17 8.55 22.80 -12.39
C PHE A 17 7.33 22.02 -11.90
N SER A 18 6.23 22.00 -12.65
CA SER A 18 5.00 21.32 -12.23
C SER A 18 4.93 19.87 -12.70
N ILE A 19 5.83 19.00 -12.24
CA ILE A 19 5.71 17.56 -12.47
C ILE A 19 5.88 16.73 -11.19
N SER A 20 4.80 16.01 -10.86
CA SER A 20 4.76 14.72 -10.13
C SER A 20 4.55 14.72 -8.62
N VAL A 21 3.31 14.94 -8.15
CA VAL A 21 2.94 14.63 -6.75
C VAL A 21 2.09 13.35 -6.60
N PHE A 22 1.50 12.84 -7.68
CA PHE A 22 0.51 11.74 -7.63
C PHE A 22 1.06 10.32 -7.83
N SER A 23 2.34 10.10 -8.14
CA SER A 23 2.87 8.75 -8.47
C SER A 23 3.62 8.03 -7.33
N GLN A 24 3.70 8.66 -6.15
CA GLN A 24 4.63 8.25 -5.09
C GLN A 24 4.35 6.83 -4.57
N CYS A 25 3.10 6.50 -4.23
CA CYS A 25 2.78 5.16 -3.72
C CYS A 25 2.85 4.06 -4.78
N LYS A 26 2.52 4.37 -6.03
CA LYS A 26 2.66 3.41 -7.13
C LYS A 26 4.13 3.05 -7.38
N SER A 27 5.02 4.05 -7.37
CA SER A 27 6.45 3.84 -7.52
C SER A 27 7.05 3.08 -6.33
N PHE A 28 6.65 3.44 -5.10
CA PHE A 28 7.00 2.73 -3.89
C PHE A 28 6.60 1.26 -3.96
N THR A 29 5.33 0.97 -4.27
CA THR A 29 4.77 -0.39 -4.35
C THR A 29 5.55 -1.25 -5.33
N LYS A 30 5.80 -0.74 -6.54
CA LYS A 30 6.56 -1.46 -7.56
C LYS A 30 7.99 -1.79 -7.12
N LYS A 31 8.66 -0.88 -6.41
CA LYS A 31 10.06 -1.03 -6.03
C LYS A 31 10.26 -1.84 -4.73
N LYS A 32 9.33 -1.72 -3.77
CA LYS A 32 9.50 -2.25 -2.41
C LYS A 32 8.64 -3.47 -2.11
N CYS A 33 7.51 -3.61 -2.78
CA CYS A 33 6.50 -4.61 -2.43
C CYS A 33 6.40 -5.71 -3.48
N MET A 34 6.43 -5.33 -4.76
CA MET A 34 6.36 -6.29 -5.87
C MET A 34 7.42 -7.41 -5.82
N PRO A 35 8.67 -7.18 -5.37
CA PRO A 35 9.64 -8.27 -5.24
C PRO A 35 9.23 -9.38 -4.26
N GLN A 36 8.39 -9.07 -3.26
CA GLN A 36 7.94 -10.04 -2.24
C GLN A 36 6.84 -10.99 -2.76
N VAL A 37 6.27 -10.69 -3.93
CA VAL A 37 5.27 -11.54 -4.59
C VAL A 37 5.88 -12.85 -5.07
N LEU A 38 7.17 -12.87 -5.44
CA LEU A 38 7.81 -14.05 -6.01
C LEU A 38 7.83 -15.24 -5.03
N PRO A 39 7.57 -16.47 -5.50
CA PRO A 39 7.45 -16.90 -6.90
C PRO A 39 6.02 -16.90 -7.46
N TYR A 40 5.06 -16.22 -6.84
CA TYR A 40 3.67 -16.17 -7.31
C TYR A 40 3.47 -15.17 -8.46
N ILE A 41 2.35 -15.28 -9.16
CA ILE A 41 1.94 -14.35 -10.23
C ILE A 41 1.01 -13.29 -9.64
N HIS A 42 1.41 -12.03 -9.71
CA HIS A 42 0.58 -10.91 -9.26
C HIS A 42 -0.74 -10.83 -10.04
N ASN A 43 -1.86 -10.55 -9.37
CA ASN A 43 -3.20 -10.51 -9.98
C ASN A 43 -3.45 -9.29 -10.89
N GLY A 44 -2.46 -8.41 -11.05
CA GLY A 44 -2.54 -7.20 -11.88
C GLY A 44 -3.11 -5.97 -11.17
N GLN A 45 -3.69 -6.11 -9.98
CA GLN A 45 -4.28 -5.01 -9.22
C GLN A 45 -3.26 -4.41 -8.24
N LEU A 46 -2.89 -3.14 -8.45
CA LEU A 46 -2.00 -2.41 -7.56
C LEU A 46 -2.82 -1.63 -6.52
N ASN A 47 -3.23 -2.29 -5.44
CA ASN A 47 -3.95 -1.64 -4.35
C ASN A 47 -2.95 -0.94 -3.42
N SER A 48 -2.75 0.36 -3.62
CA SER A 48 -1.82 1.19 -2.85
C SER A 48 -2.44 2.52 -2.45
N ILE A 49 -2.22 2.97 -1.22
CA ILE A 49 -2.83 4.17 -0.64
C ILE A 49 -1.83 4.93 0.23
N ASN A 50 -2.04 6.25 0.38
CA ASN A 50 -1.41 7.03 1.45
C ASN A 50 -2.28 6.96 2.70
N ILE A 51 -1.69 6.61 3.82
CA ILE A 51 -2.39 6.41 5.10
C ILE A 51 -1.58 7.05 6.23
N PHE A 52 -2.24 7.48 7.30
CA PHE A 52 -1.58 7.99 8.49
C PHE A 52 -1.38 6.88 9.54
N PRO A 53 -0.39 7.01 10.45
CA PRO A 53 -0.29 6.13 11.61
C PRO A 53 -1.60 6.09 12.41
N GLY A 54 -2.01 4.90 12.84
CA GLY A 54 -3.27 4.66 13.56
C GLY A 54 -4.51 4.50 12.66
N GLU A 55 -4.39 4.68 11.35
CA GLU A 55 -5.47 4.41 10.40
C GLU A 55 -5.41 2.97 9.86
N SER A 56 -6.54 2.52 9.31
CA SER A 56 -6.68 1.24 8.62
C SER A 56 -7.42 1.40 7.30
N ALA A 57 -7.18 0.50 6.36
CA ALA A 57 -7.91 0.41 5.09
C ALA A 57 -8.37 -1.03 4.86
N SER A 58 -9.61 -1.19 4.38
CA SER A 58 -10.23 -2.50 4.15
C SER A 58 -10.47 -2.75 2.66
N LEU A 59 -10.26 -3.98 2.22
CA LEU A 59 -10.54 -4.42 0.86
C LEU A 59 -11.18 -5.82 0.86
N THR A 60 -12.31 -5.97 0.18
CA THR A 60 -12.89 -7.29 -0.10
C THR A 60 -12.30 -7.84 -1.38
N VAL A 61 -11.72 -9.04 -1.32
CA VAL A 61 -11.06 -9.69 -2.46
C VAL A 61 -11.67 -11.08 -2.70
N PRO A 62 -12.07 -11.40 -3.95
CA PRO A 62 -12.47 -12.76 -4.31
C PRO A 62 -11.26 -13.68 -4.45
N PHE A 63 -11.38 -14.87 -3.87
CA PHE A 63 -10.43 -15.96 -3.97
C PHE A 63 -11.12 -17.18 -4.57
N TYR A 64 -10.48 -17.84 -5.53
CA TYR A 64 -11.07 -18.95 -6.27
C TYR A 64 -10.50 -20.29 -5.81
N SER A 65 -11.33 -21.33 -5.84
CA SER A 65 -10.93 -22.67 -5.42
C SER A 65 -9.78 -23.26 -6.24
N GLY A 66 -8.98 -24.10 -5.60
CA GLY A 66 -7.90 -24.86 -6.25
C GLY A 66 -6.67 -24.04 -6.61
N GLN A 67 -6.49 -22.85 -6.01
CA GLN A 67 -5.32 -22.01 -6.20
C GLN A 67 -4.58 -21.81 -4.87
N ASP A 68 -3.25 -21.75 -4.97
CA ASP A 68 -2.42 -21.22 -3.89
C ASP A 68 -2.37 -19.70 -4.03
N TYR A 69 -2.67 -18.99 -2.95
CA TYR A 69 -2.60 -17.55 -2.87
C TYR A 69 -1.48 -17.09 -1.96
N ARG A 70 -0.98 -15.90 -2.27
CA ARG A 70 -0.12 -15.10 -1.41
C ARG A 70 -0.72 -13.71 -1.26
N ILE A 71 -0.94 -13.29 -0.03
CA ILE A 71 -1.14 -11.89 0.32
C ILE A 71 0.22 -11.28 0.69
N VAL A 72 0.50 -10.09 0.17
CA VAL A 72 1.67 -9.28 0.54
C VAL A 72 1.17 -7.91 0.98
N VAL A 73 1.55 -7.52 2.18
CA VAL A 73 1.39 -6.15 2.67
C VAL A 73 2.76 -5.52 2.84
N CYS A 74 2.85 -4.24 2.53
CA CYS A 74 4.05 -3.47 2.74
C CYS A 74 3.67 -2.03 3.11
N GLY A 75 4.46 -1.42 3.97
CA GLY A 75 4.29 -0.04 4.41
C GLY A 75 5.59 0.73 4.27
N HIS A 76 5.47 2.04 4.03
CA HIS A 76 6.57 2.96 4.22
C HIS A 76 6.98 2.93 5.69
N LYS A 77 8.29 3.01 5.98
CA LYS A 77 8.82 2.84 7.35
C LYS A 77 8.22 3.77 8.39
N ILE A 78 7.71 4.92 7.96
CA ILE A 78 7.05 5.90 8.82
C ILE A 78 5.74 5.39 9.45
N LEU A 79 5.13 4.36 8.85
CA LEU A 79 3.91 3.73 9.35
C LEU A 79 4.20 2.67 10.41
N GLY A 80 5.47 2.46 10.78
CA GLY A 80 5.87 1.35 11.64
C GLY A 80 5.61 -0.01 11.02
N ASP A 81 5.40 -1.01 11.88
CA ASP A 81 5.16 -2.40 11.50
C ASP A 81 3.70 -2.60 11.09
N VAL A 82 3.39 -2.22 9.85
CA VAL A 82 2.09 -2.47 9.25
C VAL A 82 1.77 -3.97 9.24
N TYR A 83 0.52 -4.31 9.53
CA TYR A 83 0.05 -5.68 9.52
C TYR A 83 -1.32 -5.77 8.86
N PHE A 84 -1.78 -6.98 8.59
CA PHE A 84 -3.11 -7.21 8.05
C PHE A 84 -3.84 -8.31 8.77
N GLU A 85 -5.16 -8.20 8.71
CA GLU A 85 -6.11 -9.15 9.23
C GLU A 85 -7.00 -9.59 8.09
N VAL A 86 -7.32 -10.88 8.06
CA VAL A 86 -8.19 -11.46 7.06
C VAL A 86 -9.39 -12.03 7.79
N ARG A 87 -10.57 -11.68 7.29
CA ARG A 87 -11.87 -12.09 7.81
C ARG A 87 -12.70 -12.75 6.71
N ASN A 88 -13.57 -13.68 7.09
CA ASN A 88 -14.55 -14.28 6.18
C ASN A 88 -15.77 -13.35 6.01
N SER A 89 -16.78 -13.80 5.26
CA SER A 89 -18.03 -13.06 5.03
C SER A 89 -18.84 -12.79 6.30
N ASP A 90 -18.64 -13.59 7.35
CA ASP A 90 -19.29 -13.45 8.65
C ASP A 90 -18.47 -12.55 9.60
N GLU A 91 -17.46 -11.85 9.08
CA GLU A 91 -16.51 -11.01 9.82
C GLU A 91 -15.66 -11.74 10.87
N GLU A 92 -15.61 -13.08 10.81
CA GLU A 92 -14.76 -13.86 11.70
C GLU A 92 -13.29 -13.77 11.27
N LEU A 93 -12.41 -13.51 12.24
CA LEU A 93 -10.96 -13.45 12.00
C LEU A 93 -10.40 -14.82 11.66
N ILE A 94 -9.93 -14.98 10.42
CA ILE A 94 -9.28 -16.21 9.96
C ILE A 94 -7.75 -16.15 10.07
N TYR A 95 -7.17 -14.94 9.98
CA TYR A 95 -5.72 -14.74 10.04
C TYR A 95 -5.36 -13.33 10.48
N SER A 96 -4.28 -13.20 11.25
CA SER A 96 -3.64 -11.92 11.56
C SER A 96 -2.12 -12.04 11.38
N SER A 97 -1.54 -11.07 10.68
CA SER A 97 -0.10 -10.96 10.43
C SER A 97 0.65 -10.17 11.50
N LYS A 98 -0.05 -9.69 12.54
CA LYS A 98 0.55 -8.87 13.60
C LYS A 98 1.68 -9.62 14.30
N GLY A 99 2.87 -9.02 14.34
CA GLY A 99 4.09 -9.64 14.90
C GLY A 99 4.61 -10.84 14.09
N LYS A 100 4.16 -11.02 12.85
CA LYS A 100 4.57 -12.10 11.93
C LYS A 100 5.12 -11.51 10.63
N SER A 101 5.25 -12.35 9.60
CA SER A 101 5.62 -11.91 8.25
C SER A 101 4.57 -10.97 7.65
N SER A 102 5.02 -10.04 6.82
CA SER A 102 4.17 -9.17 5.99
C SER A 102 3.59 -9.91 4.78
N THR A 103 3.80 -11.22 4.69
CA THR A 103 3.25 -12.12 3.68
C THR A 103 2.50 -13.28 4.32
N TRP A 104 1.46 -13.76 3.65
CA TRP A 104 0.75 -14.98 4.06
C TRP A 104 0.37 -15.82 2.84
N ASP A 105 0.76 -17.09 2.88
CA ASP A 105 0.51 -18.08 1.84
C ASP A 105 -0.55 -19.06 2.32
N PHE A 106 -1.56 -19.31 1.50
CA PHE A 106 -2.67 -20.21 1.83
C PHE A 106 -3.31 -20.82 0.59
N ASN A 107 -3.93 -21.98 0.77
CA ASN A 107 -4.69 -22.66 -0.26
C ASN A 107 -6.19 -22.42 -0.04
N VAL A 108 -6.94 -22.25 -1.13
CA VAL A 108 -8.39 -22.00 -1.07
C VAL A 108 -9.14 -23.22 -1.57
N ALA A 109 -9.82 -23.91 -0.65
CA ALA A 109 -10.60 -25.11 -0.97
C ALA A 109 -11.92 -24.81 -1.71
N SER A 110 -12.59 -23.71 -1.33
CA SER A 110 -13.83 -23.25 -1.95
C SER A 110 -13.73 -21.77 -2.29
N SER A 111 -14.25 -21.38 -3.47
CA SER A 111 -14.28 -19.99 -3.90
C SER A 111 -15.08 -19.15 -2.90
N GLN A 112 -14.53 -18.03 -2.47
CA GLN A 112 -15.10 -17.17 -1.44
C GLN A 112 -14.55 -15.74 -1.55
N GLU A 113 -15.23 -14.78 -0.93
CA GLU A 113 -14.70 -13.45 -0.73
C GLU A 113 -14.13 -13.34 0.68
N LEU A 114 -12.95 -12.73 0.80
CA LEU A 114 -12.32 -12.44 2.08
C LEU A 114 -12.19 -10.93 2.25
N LEU A 115 -12.48 -10.45 3.44
CA LEU A 115 -12.25 -9.07 3.85
C LEU A 115 -10.83 -8.97 4.40
N ILE A 116 -10.02 -8.09 3.82
CA ILE A 116 -8.64 -7.87 4.24
C ILE A 116 -8.53 -6.44 4.79
N ASP A 117 -8.26 -6.33 6.08
CA ASP A 117 -7.93 -5.07 6.73
C ASP A 117 -6.42 -4.92 6.80
N VAL A 118 -5.92 -3.78 6.37
CA VAL A 118 -4.51 -3.42 6.52
C VAL A 118 -4.40 -2.27 7.50
N ILE A 119 -3.60 -2.45 8.54
CA ILE A 119 -3.56 -1.59 9.71
C ILE A 119 -2.16 -0.97 9.81
N ALA A 120 -2.13 0.37 9.89
CA ALA A 120 -0.94 1.10 10.33
C ALA A 120 -1.04 1.30 11.86
N PRO A 121 -0.08 0.79 12.65
CA PRO A 121 -0.08 1.03 14.09
C PRO A 121 -0.06 2.54 14.40
N PRO A 122 -0.60 2.96 15.56
CA PRO A 122 -0.40 4.32 16.06
C PRO A 122 1.09 4.64 16.18
N ASP A 123 1.43 5.91 16.05
CA ASP A 123 2.80 6.36 16.28
C ASP A 123 3.12 6.25 17.78
N GLU A 124 3.96 5.28 18.15
CA GLU A 124 4.42 5.08 19.53
C GLU A 124 5.61 5.97 19.88
N SER A 125 6.18 6.69 18.91
CA SER A 125 7.19 7.70 19.20
C SER A 125 6.48 8.90 19.83
N GLY A 126 6.59 9.04 21.15
CA GLY A 126 6.12 10.20 21.92
C GLY A 126 6.78 11.53 21.53
N ASP A 127 7.47 11.58 20.38
CA ASP A 127 8.10 12.75 19.77
C ASP A 127 7.10 13.58 18.94
N SER A 128 5.80 13.26 19.02
CA SER A 128 4.73 14.16 18.58
C SER A 128 4.52 15.27 19.62
N GLU A 129 5.57 16.06 19.87
CA GLU A 129 5.42 17.45 20.31
C GLU A 129 4.63 18.18 19.22
N GLU A 130 3.31 18.25 19.33
CA GLU A 130 2.42 19.13 18.55
C GLU A 130 2.74 19.20 17.03
N GLY A 131 3.23 18.09 16.46
CA GLY A 131 3.78 18.01 15.11
C GLY A 131 2.92 17.11 14.24
N MET A 132 2.52 17.62 13.07
CA MET A 132 1.64 16.93 12.13
C MET A 132 2.13 15.51 11.81
N ALA A 133 1.30 14.50 12.10
CA ALA A 133 1.58 13.11 11.74
C ALA A 133 1.86 13.02 10.23
N GLN A 134 2.99 12.43 9.86
CA GLN A 134 3.36 12.25 8.46
C GLN A 134 2.69 11.00 7.90
N SER A 135 2.04 11.12 6.74
CA SER A 135 1.49 9.97 6.03
C SER A 135 2.57 9.16 5.33
N GLY A 136 2.28 7.88 5.11
CA GLY A 136 3.13 6.96 4.38
C GLY A 136 2.35 6.17 3.34
N CYS A 137 3.07 5.67 2.34
CA CYS A 137 2.50 4.75 1.36
C CYS A 137 2.39 3.34 1.92
N MET A 138 1.25 2.70 1.71
CA MET A 138 0.99 1.30 2.00
C MET A 138 0.48 0.60 0.73
N ALA A 139 0.73 -0.69 0.60
CA ALA A 139 0.10 -1.50 -0.44
C ALA A 139 -0.29 -2.90 0.02
N LEU A 140 -1.39 -3.39 -0.56
CA LEU A 140 -1.89 -4.75 -0.46
C LEU A 140 -1.81 -5.37 -1.86
N LEU A 141 -1.02 -6.43 -2.01
CA LEU A 141 -0.87 -7.16 -3.26
C LEU A 141 -1.36 -8.58 -3.07
N VAL A 142 -2.08 -9.08 -4.06
CA VAL A 142 -2.54 -10.46 -4.09
C VAL A 142 -1.93 -11.14 -5.29
N ALA A 143 -1.41 -12.34 -5.06
CA ALA A 143 -0.77 -13.15 -6.06
C ALA A 143 -1.24 -14.59 -5.96
N PHE A 144 -1.20 -15.32 -7.07
CA PHE A 144 -1.68 -16.69 -7.17
C PHE A 144 -0.68 -17.58 -7.91
N ARG A 145 -0.79 -18.89 -7.68
CA ARG A 145 -0.06 -19.94 -8.40
C ARG A 145 -0.97 -21.17 -8.53
N GLN A 146 -0.84 -21.87 -9.65
CA GLN A 146 -1.45 -23.18 -9.91
C GLN A 146 -0.45 -24.30 -9.63
#